data_AF-A0A3N5ITQ1-F1
#
_entry.id   AF-A0A3N5ITQ1-F1
#
_cell.length_a   1.000
_cell.length_b   1.000
_cell.length_c   1.000
_cell.angle_alpha   90.00
_cell.angle_beta   90.00
_cell.angle_gamma   90.00
#
_symmetry.space_group_name_H-M   'P 1'
#
loop_
_entity.id
_entity.type
_entity.pdbx_description
1 polymer ?
#
loop_
_entity_poly.entity_id
_entity_poly.type
_entity_poly.pdbx_seq_one_letter_code
_entity_poly.pdbx_strand_id
1 'polypeptide(L)'
;MSFAKIPQPDELMNIEYAPPKTGWMKMPVDFRPGTWSHSGAAKNLKILDMPNPRNWQPSDADWKLPENWQEIILNGMKERLEKYRSFRLFMDICVRCGACADKCHFYIGSGDPKNMPVLRAELIRSVYRRYFTTSGKRFGKLAGARDLTVDVLKEWFYYFYQ
;
A
#
# COMPACT_ATOMS: atom_id res chain seq x y z
N MET A 1 18.97 -1.12 -19.63
CA MET A 1 19.95 -1.70 -18.70
C MET A 1 19.30 -1.67 -17.32
N SER A 2 19.06 -2.81 -16.68
CA SER A 2 18.40 -2.84 -15.38
C SER A 2 19.30 -2.19 -14.33
N PHE A 3 18.80 -1.15 -13.66
CA PHE A 3 19.49 -0.48 -12.56
C PHE A 3 19.63 -1.35 -11.30
N ALA A 4 19.03 -2.55 -11.31
CA ALA A 4 19.07 -3.49 -10.20
C ALA A 4 20.28 -4.42 -10.30
N LYS A 5 21.13 -4.41 -9.26
CA LYS A 5 22.11 -5.49 -9.06
C LYS A 5 21.34 -6.77 -8.76
N ILE A 6 21.57 -7.81 -9.56
CA ILE A 6 20.94 -9.12 -9.34
C ILE A 6 21.61 -9.72 -8.10
N PRO A 7 20.86 -10.00 -7.02
CA PRO A 7 21.42 -10.61 -5.81
C PRO A 7 21.87 -12.05 -6.08
N GLN A 8 22.85 -12.52 -5.31
CA GLN A 8 23.28 -13.92 -5.41
C GLN A 8 22.24 -14.87 -4.79
N PRO A 9 22.13 -16.13 -5.24
CA PRO A 9 21.17 -17.09 -4.67
C PRO A 9 21.27 -17.25 -3.15
N ASP A 10 22.49 -17.26 -2.60
CA ASP A 10 22.73 -17.38 -1.16
C ASP A 10 22.20 -16.16 -0.38
N GLU A 11 22.29 -14.96 -0.97
CA GLU A 11 21.73 -13.74 -0.39
C GLU A 11 20.19 -13.77 -0.38
N LEU A 12 19.58 -14.36 -1.41
CA LEU A 12 18.12 -14.53 -1.51
C LEU A 12 17.56 -15.53 -0.49
N MET A 13 18.35 -16.53 -0.09
CA MET A 13 17.95 -17.52 0.91
C MET A 13 18.04 -16.99 2.35
N ASN A 14 18.79 -15.92 2.57
CA ASN A 14 18.98 -15.33 3.90
C ASN A 14 17.84 -14.37 4.27
N ILE A 15 16.71 -14.93 4.70
CA ILE A 15 15.50 -14.18 5.06
C ILE A 15 15.39 -14.07 6.59
N GLU A 16 15.36 -12.83 7.09
CA GLU A 16 15.17 -12.54 8.51
C GLU A 16 13.67 -12.37 8.82
N TYR A 17 13.13 -13.23 9.69
CA TYR A 17 11.73 -13.16 10.15
C TYR A 17 11.56 -12.39 11.47
N ALA A 18 12.63 -11.79 12.00
CA ALA A 18 12.55 -11.02 13.23
C ALA A 18 11.69 -9.76 13.01
N PRO A 19 10.70 -9.50 13.86
CA PRO A 19 9.87 -8.31 13.69
C PRO A 19 10.71 -7.04 13.92
N PRO A 20 10.49 -5.99 13.11
CA PRO A 20 11.19 -4.73 13.27
C PRO A 20 10.86 -4.09 14.62
N LYS A 21 11.84 -3.40 15.21
CA LYS A 21 11.68 -2.69 16.51
C LYS A 21 10.66 -1.55 16.44
N THR A 22 10.49 -0.94 15.27
CA THR A 22 9.56 0.15 15.03
C THR A 22 8.20 -0.35 14.58
N GLY A 23 7.13 0.25 15.11
CA GLY A 23 5.77 -0.05 14.66
C GLY A 23 5.58 0.24 13.16
N TRP A 24 4.83 -0.63 12.49
CA TRP A 24 4.68 -0.65 11.03
C TRP A 24 4.22 0.68 10.40
N MET A 25 3.41 1.48 11.11
CA MET A 25 2.94 2.78 10.63
C MET A 25 4.05 3.84 10.51
N LYS A 26 5.17 3.64 11.21
CA LYS A 26 6.32 4.57 11.21
C LYS A 26 7.44 4.12 10.27
N MET A 27 7.31 2.93 9.69
CA MET A 27 8.30 2.41 8.76
C MET A 27 8.06 3.04 7.38
N PRO A 28 9.00 3.83 6.84
CA PRO A 28 8.88 4.31 5.47
C PRO A 28 8.98 3.13 4.49
N VAL A 29 8.49 3.33 3.28
CA VAL A 29 8.67 2.38 2.19
C VAL A 29 9.97 2.68 1.49
N ASP A 30 10.80 1.66 1.35
CA ASP A 30 12.02 1.70 0.55
C ASP A 30 11.71 1.17 -0.85
N PHE A 31 11.71 2.06 -1.84
CA PHE A 31 11.52 1.69 -3.24
C PHE A 31 12.81 1.04 -3.74
N ARG A 32 12.85 -0.30 -3.72
CA ARG A 32 13.97 -1.11 -4.24
C ARG A 32 13.93 -1.25 -5.76
N PRO A 33 14.99 -0.85 -6.51
CA PRO A 33 14.98 -0.93 -7.96
C PRO A 33 14.58 -2.31 -8.47
N GLY A 34 13.57 -2.34 -9.35
CA GLY A 34 13.03 -3.58 -9.93
C GLY A 34 11.83 -4.19 -9.20
N THR A 35 11.30 -3.56 -8.15
CA THR A 35 10.14 -4.06 -7.39
C THR A 35 8.86 -3.26 -7.61
N TRP A 36 8.77 -2.44 -8.66
CA TRP A 36 7.58 -1.65 -8.96
C TRP A 36 7.31 -1.56 -10.46
N SER A 37 6.04 -1.35 -10.79
CA SER A 37 5.60 -1.05 -12.16
C SER A 37 5.89 0.41 -12.51
N HIS A 38 6.52 0.65 -13.66
CA HIS A 38 6.77 2.02 -14.13
C HIS A 38 5.48 2.71 -14.59
N SER A 39 5.48 4.03 -14.52
CA SER A 39 4.35 4.83 -15.03
C SER A 39 4.28 4.79 -16.56
N GLY A 40 3.08 4.95 -17.10
CA GLY A 40 2.88 5.13 -18.53
C GLY A 40 3.42 6.48 -19.02
N ALA A 41 4.00 6.50 -20.22
CA ALA A 41 4.47 7.74 -20.84
C ALA A 41 3.30 8.71 -21.08
N ALA A 42 3.45 9.97 -20.68
CA ALA A 42 2.40 10.98 -20.77
C ALA A 42 1.81 11.15 -22.18
N LYS A 43 2.64 11.02 -23.22
CA LYS A 43 2.21 11.06 -24.63
C LYS A 43 1.19 9.96 -24.95
N ASN A 44 1.40 8.74 -24.44
CA ASN A 44 0.53 7.61 -24.70
C ASN A 44 -0.79 7.77 -23.93
N LEU A 45 -0.73 8.26 -22.69
CA LEU A 45 -1.92 8.53 -21.88
C LEU A 45 -2.83 9.58 -22.54
N LYS A 46 -2.25 10.62 -23.16
CA LYS A 46 -3.01 11.62 -23.93
C LYS A 46 -3.67 11.03 -25.18
N ILE A 47 -2.94 10.18 -25.92
CA ILE A 47 -3.47 9.52 -27.12
C ILE A 47 -4.66 8.61 -26.78
N LEU A 48 -4.59 7.92 -25.64
CA LEU A 48 -5.63 7.01 -25.17
C LEU A 48 -6.76 7.71 -24.38
N ASP A 49 -6.74 9.04 -24.30
CA ASP A 49 -7.69 9.83 -23.50
C ASP A 49 -7.83 9.34 -22.04
N MET A 50 -6.70 8.93 -21.44
CA MET A 50 -6.67 8.46 -20.06
C MET A 50 -6.70 9.62 -19.07
N PRO A 51 -7.32 9.46 -17.89
CA PRO A 51 -7.41 10.52 -16.90
C PRO A 51 -6.03 10.90 -16.34
N ASN A 52 -5.82 12.20 -16.10
CA ASN A 52 -4.61 12.79 -15.51
C ASN A 52 -3.28 12.35 -16.18
N PRO A 53 -3.11 12.64 -17.50
CA PRO A 53 -1.89 12.30 -18.22
C PRO A 53 -0.73 13.22 -17.80
N ARG A 54 0.31 12.65 -17.17
CA ARG A 54 1.44 13.42 -16.63
C ARG A 54 2.75 12.64 -16.69
N ASN A 55 3.87 13.36 -16.64
CA ASN A 55 5.20 12.76 -16.59
C ASN A 55 5.71 12.68 -15.14
N TRP A 56 5.83 11.46 -14.63
CA TRP A 56 6.24 11.10 -13.27
C TRP A 56 6.76 9.66 -13.25
N GLN A 57 7.54 9.25 -12.26
CA GLN A 57 7.90 7.85 -11.98
C GLN A 57 7.71 7.54 -10.49
N PRO A 58 7.49 6.26 -10.10
CA PRO A 58 7.37 5.90 -8.69
C PRO A 58 8.59 6.27 -7.84
N SER A 59 9.78 6.28 -8.46
CA SER A 59 11.04 6.73 -7.86
C SER A 59 11.09 8.24 -7.57
N ASP A 60 10.20 9.04 -8.17
CA ASP A 60 10.22 10.49 -8.01
C ASP A 60 9.66 10.89 -6.64
N ALA A 61 10.23 11.97 -6.07
CA ALA A 61 9.75 12.54 -4.81
C ALA A 61 8.33 13.10 -4.95
N ASP A 62 8.01 13.75 -6.07
CA ASP A 62 6.69 14.28 -6.36
C ASP A 62 6.02 13.49 -7.50
N TRP A 63 4.81 12.99 -7.23
CA TRP A 63 4.00 12.22 -8.18
C TRP A 63 3.03 13.08 -8.98
N LYS A 64 3.04 14.41 -8.76
CA LYS A 64 2.21 15.41 -9.46
C LYS A 64 0.73 15.02 -9.44
N LEU A 65 0.26 14.64 -8.27
CA LEU A 65 -1.14 14.24 -8.08
C LEU A 65 -2.06 15.46 -8.32
N PRO A 66 -3.29 15.24 -8.79
CA PRO A 66 -4.25 16.34 -8.94
C PRO A 66 -4.61 16.88 -7.55
N GLU A 67 -4.99 18.15 -7.44
CA GLU A 67 -5.24 18.81 -6.15
C GLU A 67 -6.27 18.06 -5.28
N ASN A 68 -7.30 17.48 -5.90
CA ASN A 68 -8.37 16.73 -5.24
C ASN A 68 -8.11 15.22 -5.12
N TRP A 69 -6.85 14.76 -5.22
CA TRP A 69 -6.53 13.32 -5.21
C TRP A 69 -7.06 12.56 -3.98
N GLN A 70 -7.07 13.19 -2.80
CA GLN A 70 -7.61 12.57 -1.59
C GLN A 70 -9.10 12.30 -1.73
N GLU A 71 -9.85 13.28 -2.24
CA GLU A 71 -11.29 13.15 -2.45
C GLU A 71 -11.60 12.07 -3.47
N ILE A 72 -10.84 11.99 -4.56
CA ILE A 72 -10.99 10.92 -5.58
C ILE A 72 -10.87 9.54 -4.92
N ILE A 73 -9.86 9.34 -4.08
CA ILE A 73 -9.64 8.05 -3.40
C ILE A 73 -10.73 7.77 -2.37
N LEU A 74 -11.08 8.74 -1.53
CA LEU A 74 -12.08 8.56 -0.48
C LEU A 74 -13.47 8.34 -1.07
N ASN A 75 -13.85 9.08 -2.11
CA ASN A 75 -15.11 8.86 -2.82
C ASN A 75 -15.13 7.48 -3.51
N GLY A 76 -14.03 7.09 -4.15
CA GLY A 76 -13.91 5.76 -4.74
C GLY A 76 -14.04 4.64 -3.70
N MET A 77 -13.45 4.82 -2.51
CA MET A 77 -13.58 3.88 -1.39
C MET A 77 -15.02 3.83 -0.87
N LYS A 78 -15.66 5.00 -0.70
CA LYS A 78 -17.07 5.11 -0.28
C LYS A 78 -18.00 4.36 -1.21
N GLU A 79 -17.89 4.60 -2.52
CA GLU A 79 -18.69 3.95 -3.55
C GLU A 79 -18.56 2.42 -3.46
N ARG A 80 -17.33 1.91 -3.29
CA ARG A 80 -17.07 0.46 -3.18
C ARG A 80 -17.63 -0.13 -1.89
N LEU A 81 -17.59 0.60 -0.78
CA LEU A 81 -18.19 0.17 0.49
C LEU A 81 -19.71 0.10 0.43
N GLU A 82 -20.34 1.01 -0.30
CA GLU A 82 -21.80 1.05 -0.51
C GLU A 82 -22.25 -0.03 -1.50
N LYS A 83 -21.48 -0.23 -2.58
CA LYS A 83 -21.81 -1.18 -3.65
C LYS A 83 -21.51 -2.64 -3.31
N TYR A 84 -20.42 -2.91 -2.58
CA TYR A 84 -19.93 -4.28 -2.35
C TYR A 84 -19.93 -4.65 -0.87
N ARG A 85 -20.91 -5.48 -0.46
CA ARG A 85 -20.97 -6.06 0.89
C ARG A 85 -19.69 -6.80 1.27
N SER A 86 -19.10 -7.55 0.33
CA SER A 86 -17.85 -8.28 0.55
C SER A 86 -16.71 -7.34 0.96
N PHE A 87 -16.53 -6.23 0.25
CA PHE A 87 -15.50 -5.25 0.56
C PHE A 87 -15.69 -4.68 1.97
N ARG A 88 -16.92 -4.30 2.32
CA ARG A 88 -17.27 -3.81 3.67
C ARG A 88 -16.96 -4.85 4.75
N LEU A 89 -17.39 -6.10 4.57
CA LEU A 89 -17.11 -7.17 5.53
C LEU A 89 -15.61 -7.41 5.70
N PHE A 90 -14.83 -7.40 4.61
CA PHE A 90 -13.39 -7.57 4.68
C PHE A 90 -12.66 -6.42 5.39
N MET A 91 -13.26 -5.24 5.52
CA MET A 91 -12.69 -4.16 6.34
C MET A 91 -12.81 -4.43 7.85
N ASP A 92 -13.87 -5.12 8.28
CA ASP A 92 -14.25 -5.23 9.69
C ASP A 92 -13.95 -6.61 10.31
N ILE A 93 -13.99 -7.70 9.53
CA ILE A 93 -13.97 -9.07 10.06
C ILE A 93 -12.61 -9.54 10.58
N CYS A 94 -11.51 -8.91 10.16
CA CYS A 94 -10.17 -9.38 10.51
C CYS A 94 -9.86 -9.10 11.99
N VAL A 95 -9.71 -10.18 12.77
CA VAL A 95 -9.31 -10.14 14.19
C VAL A 95 -7.79 -10.02 14.39
N ARG A 96 -7.00 -9.97 13.31
CA ARG A 96 -5.53 -9.85 13.34
C ARG A 96 -4.82 -11.00 14.05
N CYS A 97 -5.36 -12.22 13.94
CA CYS A 97 -4.77 -13.42 14.57
C CYS A 97 -3.42 -13.86 13.96
N GLY A 98 -3.06 -13.40 12.76
CA GLY A 98 -1.80 -13.77 12.11
C GLY A 98 -1.78 -15.15 11.44
N ALA A 99 -2.87 -15.92 11.50
CA ALA A 99 -2.95 -17.28 10.93
C ALA A 99 -2.76 -17.36 9.41
N CYS A 100 -2.75 -16.23 8.70
CA CYS A 100 -2.47 -16.18 7.27
C CYS A 100 -1.01 -15.84 6.93
N ALA A 101 -0.19 -15.47 7.92
CA ALA A 101 1.19 -15.04 7.67
C ALA A 101 2.04 -16.20 7.14
N ASP A 102 1.95 -17.38 7.76
CA ASP A 102 2.75 -18.58 7.44
C ASP A 102 2.36 -19.25 6.11
N LYS A 103 1.33 -18.77 5.41
CA LYS A 103 0.91 -19.25 4.09
C LYS A 103 1.24 -18.29 2.95
N CYS A 104 1.70 -17.09 3.28
CA CYS A 104 1.89 -16.05 2.28
C CYS A 104 3.29 -16.09 1.68
N HIS A 105 3.39 -16.42 0.38
CA HIS A 105 4.67 -16.45 -0.34
C HIS A 105 5.41 -15.11 -0.30
N PHE A 106 4.71 -13.98 -0.31
CA PHE A 106 5.35 -12.66 -0.20
C PHE A 106 6.03 -12.49 1.16
N TYR A 107 5.34 -12.85 2.25
CA TYR A 107 5.91 -12.76 3.59
C TYR A 107 7.03 -13.79 3.79
N ILE A 108 6.82 -15.04 3.35
CA ILE A 108 7.82 -16.10 3.45
C ILE A 108 9.08 -15.71 2.68
N GLY A 109 8.95 -15.13 1.48
CA GLY A 109 10.08 -14.73 0.65
C GLY A 109 10.77 -13.42 1.06
N SER A 110 10.10 -12.55 1.82
CA SER A 110 10.67 -11.23 2.16
C SER A 110 10.94 -10.99 3.63
N GLY A 111 10.32 -11.74 4.55
CA GLY A 111 10.34 -11.49 5.99
C GLY A 111 9.66 -10.19 6.43
N ASP A 112 9.19 -9.36 5.49
CA ASP A 112 8.59 -8.05 5.76
C ASP A 112 7.18 -8.20 6.32
N PRO A 113 6.90 -7.76 7.56
CA PRO A 113 5.57 -7.83 8.13
C PRO A 113 4.48 -7.17 7.27
N LYS A 114 4.79 -6.14 6.48
CA LYS A 114 3.80 -5.46 5.61
C LYS A 114 3.37 -6.32 4.41
N ASN A 115 4.12 -7.38 4.10
CA ASN A 115 3.74 -8.40 3.15
C ASN A 115 2.87 -9.52 3.75
N MET A 116 2.73 -9.60 5.09
CA MET A 116 1.76 -10.50 5.71
C MET A 116 0.33 -10.11 5.28
N PRO A 117 -0.58 -11.07 4.98
CA PRO A 117 -1.91 -10.70 4.50
C PRO A 117 -2.73 -9.90 5.53
N VAL A 118 -2.49 -10.10 6.83
CA VAL A 118 -3.08 -9.26 7.88
C VAL A 118 -2.66 -7.80 7.66
N LEU A 119 -1.35 -7.53 7.65
CA LEU A 119 -0.83 -6.17 7.68
C LEU A 119 -0.95 -5.46 6.33
N ARG A 120 -0.80 -6.20 5.23
CA ARG A 120 -1.05 -5.70 3.86
C ARG A 120 -2.49 -5.17 3.74
N ALA A 121 -3.46 -5.87 4.32
CA ALA A 121 -4.83 -5.39 4.41
C ALA A 121 -5.01 -4.26 5.43
N GLU A 122 -4.21 -4.20 6.50
CA GLU A 122 -4.22 -3.05 7.43
C GLU A 122 -3.75 -1.74 6.78
N LEU A 123 -2.97 -1.80 5.69
CA LEU A 123 -2.57 -0.62 4.93
C LEU A 123 -3.80 0.20 4.48
N ILE A 124 -4.80 -0.46 3.90
CA ILE A 124 -6.07 0.17 3.49
C ILE A 124 -7.05 0.32 4.66
N ARG A 125 -7.14 -0.68 5.56
CA ARG A 125 -8.08 -0.61 6.69
C ARG A 125 -7.78 0.52 7.67
N SER A 126 -6.51 0.93 7.82
CA SER A 126 -6.14 2.06 8.67
C SER A 126 -6.68 3.41 8.16
N VAL A 127 -6.73 3.61 6.85
CA VAL A 127 -7.38 4.76 6.23
C VAL A 127 -8.89 4.60 6.30
N TYR A 128 -9.43 3.40 6.02
CA TYR A 128 -10.86 3.12 6.19
C TYR A 128 -11.36 3.51 7.59
N ARG A 129 -10.66 3.07 8.65
CA ARG A 129 -11.01 3.41 10.03
C ARG A 129 -11.02 4.93 10.23
N ARG A 130 -10.00 5.64 9.73
CA ARG A 130 -9.87 7.09 9.90
C ARG A 130 -11.06 7.86 9.35
N TYR A 131 -11.55 7.50 8.16
CA TYR A 131 -12.54 8.30 7.44
C TYR A 131 -13.97 7.74 7.48
N PHE A 132 -14.16 6.44 7.75
CA PHE A 132 -15.46 5.77 7.65
C PHE A 132 -15.99 5.19 8.96
N THR A 133 -15.18 5.13 10.02
CA THR A 133 -15.63 4.61 11.33
C THR A 133 -15.64 5.70 12.40
N THR A 134 -16.62 5.67 13.31
CA THR A 134 -16.70 6.62 14.41
C THR A 134 -15.52 6.49 15.37
N SER A 135 -15.10 5.26 15.65
CA SER A 135 -13.95 4.96 16.52
C SER A 135 -12.64 5.49 15.93
N GLY A 136 -12.38 5.26 14.63
CA GLY A 136 -11.17 5.76 13.98
C GLY A 136 -11.13 7.28 13.85
N LYS A 137 -12.28 7.94 13.66
CA LYS A 137 -12.36 9.41 13.66
C LYS A 137 -11.99 10.01 15.02
N ARG A 138 -12.51 9.43 16.12
CA ARG A 138 -12.33 9.95 17.48
C ARG A 138 -11.00 9.54 18.12
N PHE A 139 -10.57 8.30 17.95
CA PHE A 139 -9.37 7.76 18.62
C PHE A 139 -8.12 7.74 17.74
N GLY A 140 -8.24 8.03 16.42
CA GLY A 140 -7.12 8.14 15.50
C GLY A 140 -6.17 6.94 15.58
N LYS A 141 -4.89 7.21 15.85
CA LYS A 141 -3.84 6.18 15.94
C LYS A 141 -4.12 5.09 16.98
N LEU A 142 -4.83 5.39 18.06
CA LEU A 142 -5.18 4.41 19.09
C LEU A 142 -6.14 3.35 18.56
N ALA A 143 -7.04 3.73 17.64
CA ALA A 143 -7.89 2.78 16.91
C ALA A 143 -7.20 2.19 15.67
N GLY A 144 -5.88 2.32 15.57
CA GLY A 144 -5.11 1.90 14.41
C GLY A 144 -5.42 2.70 13.14
N ALA A 145 -5.97 3.91 13.26
CA ALA A 145 -6.33 4.75 12.12
C ALA A 145 -5.21 5.75 11.77
N ARG A 146 -5.06 6.05 10.48
CA ARG A 146 -4.09 7.05 9.99
C ARG A 146 -4.67 7.88 8.85
N ASP A 147 -4.18 9.10 8.71
CA ASP A 147 -4.55 9.99 7.62
C ASP A 147 -4.01 9.49 6.27
N LEU A 148 -4.75 9.80 5.20
CA LEU A 148 -4.36 9.49 3.83
C LEU A 148 -3.36 10.55 3.34
N THR A 149 -2.07 10.29 3.53
CA THR A 149 -0.99 11.16 3.02
C THR A 149 -0.42 10.62 1.71
N VAL A 150 0.39 11.43 1.02
CA VAL A 150 1.09 10.98 -0.20
C VAL A 150 2.00 9.78 0.12
N ASP A 151 2.68 9.77 1.27
CA ASP A 151 3.52 8.63 1.69
C ASP A 151 2.70 7.35 1.89
N VAL A 152 1.49 7.45 2.45
CA VAL A 152 0.57 6.31 2.58
C VAL A 152 0.12 5.82 1.20
N LEU A 153 -0.14 6.73 0.26
CA LEU A 153 -0.47 6.37 -1.11
C LEU A 153 0.70 5.67 -1.83
N LYS A 154 1.93 6.16 -1.64
CA LYS A 154 3.15 5.53 -2.16
C LYS A 154 3.33 4.15 -1.55
N GLU A 155 3.06 4.00 -0.26
CA GLU A 155 3.09 2.70 0.42
C GLU A 155 2.07 1.73 -0.17
N TRP A 156 0.83 2.17 -0.39
CA TRP A 156 -0.17 1.33 -1.04
C TRP A 156 0.27 0.89 -2.42
N PHE A 157 0.80 1.81 -3.22
CA PHE A 157 1.27 1.48 -4.55
C PHE A 157 2.37 0.42 -4.50
N TYR A 158 3.40 0.63 -3.67
CA TYR A 158 4.49 -0.32 -3.53
C TYR A 158 3.99 -1.70 -3.12
N TYR A 159 3.22 -1.79 -2.03
CA TYR A 159 2.76 -3.08 -1.53
C TYR A 159 1.63 -3.70 -2.33
N PHE A 160 0.83 -2.97 -3.09
CA PHE A 160 -0.25 -3.58 -3.89
C PHE A 160 0.19 -4.00 -5.29
N TYR A 161 1.30 -3.45 -5.79
CA TYR A 161 1.85 -3.74 -7.12
C TYR A 161 3.27 -4.33 -7.09
N GLN A 162 3.70 -4.85 -5.94
CA GLN A 162 4.91 -5.68 -5.80
C GLN A 162 4.73 -7.04 -6.47
#